data_AF-A0A357TPG3-F1
#
_entry.id   AF-A0A357TPG3-F1
#
_cell.length_a   1.000
_cell.length_b   1.000
_cell.length_c   1.000
_cell.angle_alpha   90.00
_cell.angle_beta   90.00
_cell.angle_gamma   90.00
#
_symmetry.space_group_name_H-M   'P 1'
#
loop_
_entity.id
_entity.type
_entity.pdbx_description
1 polymer ?
#
loop_
_entity_poly.entity_id
_entity_poly.type
_entity_poly.pdbx_seq_one_letter_code
_entity_poly.pdbx_strand_id
1 'polypeptide(L)'
;MSSWRLPTRLEVGGKAYPIHSDYRDILDILHRLNDASEPEFIRWRVALALFYEGDLPRSDYPEAMQKLADFLNCGQTLPRSPAPPLLDWEQDAPLIAADINKAAGCEVRALPYLHWWTFMAWFNSIGDGQLATLLRVRSKLRHGQKLQPWEQDYYRKNKAMVDLRPRLNPAEIAERQRLQRLLAN
;
A
#
# COMPACT_ATOMS: atom_id res chain seq x y z
N MET A 1 8.84 -23.60 0.66
CA MET A 1 9.34 -22.98 -0.59
C MET A 1 10.76 -22.50 -0.37
N SER A 2 11.64 -22.54 -1.37
CA SER A 2 13.00 -21.99 -1.23
C SER A 2 12.93 -20.48 -1.01
N SER A 3 13.70 -19.95 -0.05
CA SER A 3 13.78 -18.52 0.30
C SER A 3 14.27 -17.62 -0.84
N TRP A 4 14.68 -18.20 -1.98
CA TRP A 4 15.21 -17.49 -3.15
C TRP A 4 14.24 -17.44 -4.32
N ARG A 5 13.02 -17.98 -4.19
CA ARG A 5 12.02 -17.99 -5.26
C ARG A 5 11.00 -16.86 -5.10
N LEU A 6 10.54 -16.37 -6.25
CA LEU A 6 9.45 -15.41 -6.39
C LEU A 6 8.20 -16.20 -6.83
N PRO A 7 7.20 -16.41 -5.95
CA PRO A 7 6.04 -17.22 -6.29
C PRO A 7 5.13 -16.54 -7.29
N THR A 8 4.84 -17.24 -8.39
CA THR A 8 3.81 -16.87 -9.37
C THR A 8 2.56 -17.75 -9.26
N ARG A 9 2.56 -18.68 -8.29
CA ARG A 9 1.44 -19.56 -7.97
C ARG A 9 1.38 -19.81 -6.47
N LEU A 10 0.19 -20.01 -5.94
CA LEU A 10 -0.05 -20.42 -4.55
C LEU A 10 -1.04 -21.58 -4.51
N GLU A 11 -0.80 -22.52 -3.60
CA GLU A 11 -1.71 -23.63 -3.34
C GLU A 11 -2.80 -23.18 -2.37
N VAL A 12 -4.07 -23.44 -2.69
CA VAL A 12 -5.24 -23.22 -1.82
C VAL A 12 -6.16 -24.42 -1.98
N GLY A 13 -6.63 -25.02 -0.87
CA GLY A 13 -7.52 -26.19 -0.93
C GLY A 13 -6.90 -27.38 -1.68
N GLY A 14 -5.58 -27.53 -1.67
CA GLY A 14 -4.84 -28.58 -2.40
C GLY A 14 -4.73 -28.37 -3.92
N LYS A 15 -5.17 -27.21 -4.45
CA LYS A 15 -5.01 -26.85 -5.87
C LYS A 15 -4.09 -25.64 -6.02
N ALA A 16 -3.17 -25.69 -6.98
CA ALA A 16 -2.25 -24.60 -7.28
C ALA A 16 -2.88 -23.59 -8.27
N TYR A 17 -3.10 -22.36 -7.83
CA TYR A 17 -3.63 -21.25 -8.62
C TYR A 17 -2.49 -20.32 -9.07
N PRO A 18 -2.45 -19.87 -10.34
CA PRO A 18 -1.63 -18.73 -10.72
C PRO A 18 -2.07 -17.48 -9.97
N ILE A 19 -1.12 -16.56 -9.76
CA ILE A 19 -1.37 -15.29 -9.09
C ILE A 19 -0.83 -14.09 -9.86
N HIS A 20 -1.57 -13.00 -9.80
CA HIS A 20 -1.17 -11.68 -10.26
C HIS A 20 -0.15 -11.10 -9.27
N SER A 21 1.13 -11.35 -9.57
CA SER A 21 2.27 -11.08 -8.69
C SER A 21 3.05 -9.83 -9.07
N ASP A 22 2.65 -9.14 -10.14
CA ASP A 22 3.28 -7.89 -10.55
C ASP A 22 2.99 -6.78 -9.53
N TYR A 23 3.96 -5.91 -9.27
CA TYR A 23 3.78 -4.83 -8.30
C TYR A 23 2.60 -3.91 -8.64
N ARG A 24 2.26 -3.74 -9.92
CA ARG A 24 1.12 -2.92 -10.36
C ARG A 24 -0.20 -3.53 -9.90
N ASP A 25 -0.40 -4.83 -10.13
CA ASP A 25 -1.57 -5.57 -9.66
C ASP A 25 -1.70 -5.50 -8.14
N ILE A 26 -0.57 -5.63 -7.44
CA ILE A 26 -0.55 -5.54 -5.97
C ILE A 26 -0.87 -4.14 -5.46
N LEU A 27 -0.39 -3.07 -6.12
CA LEU A 27 -0.76 -1.70 -5.76
C LEU A 27 -2.27 -1.46 -5.93
N ASP A 28 -2.89 -2.00 -6.99
CA ASP A 28 -4.34 -1.94 -7.18
C ASP A 28 -5.11 -2.70 -6.10
N ILE A 29 -4.63 -3.89 -5.71
CA ILE A 29 -5.18 -4.66 -4.60
C ILE A 29 -5.05 -3.89 -3.28
N LEU A 30 -3.90 -3.29 -3.01
CA LEU A 30 -3.68 -2.47 -1.82
C LEU A 30 -4.61 -1.25 -1.81
N HIS A 31 -4.84 -0.61 -2.95
CA HIS A 31 -5.81 0.48 -3.07
C HIS A 31 -7.23 -0.01 -2.74
N ARG A 32 -7.67 -1.14 -3.31
CA ARG A 32 -8.98 -1.75 -3.02
C ARG A 32 -9.16 -2.08 -1.53
N LEU A 33 -8.16 -2.71 -0.90
CA LEU A 33 -8.21 -3.06 0.52
C LEU A 33 -8.26 -1.83 1.44
N ASN A 34 -7.86 -0.67 0.94
CA ASN A 34 -7.75 0.58 1.66
C ASN A 34 -8.97 1.50 1.49
N ASP A 35 -9.86 1.23 0.54
CA ASP A 35 -11.05 2.03 0.27
C ASP A 35 -12.07 1.89 1.40
N ALA A 36 -12.17 2.87 2.28
CA ALA A 36 -13.08 2.81 3.43
C ALA A 36 -14.57 3.00 3.05
N SER A 37 -14.89 3.25 1.78
CA SER A 37 -16.27 3.41 1.31
C SER A 37 -17.02 2.08 1.19
N GLU A 38 -16.29 0.96 1.09
CA GLU A 38 -16.86 -0.38 0.96
C GLU A 38 -16.69 -1.20 2.24
N PRO A 39 -17.63 -2.11 2.56
CA PRO A 39 -17.46 -3.06 3.66
C PRO A 39 -16.20 -3.92 3.52
N GLU A 40 -15.48 -4.17 4.62
CA GLU A 40 -14.21 -4.92 4.61
C GLU A 40 -14.31 -6.25 3.85
N PHE A 41 -15.38 -7.02 4.07
CA PHE A 41 -15.56 -8.32 3.42
C PHE A 41 -15.70 -8.21 1.89
N ILE A 42 -16.29 -7.14 1.36
CA ILE A 42 -16.40 -6.91 -0.09
C ILE A 42 -15.02 -6.64 -0.66
N ARG A 43 -14.25 -5.77 -0.01
CA ARG A 43 -12.90 -5.40 -0.45
C ARG A 43 -11.99 -6.61 -0.53
N TRP A 44 -12.02 -7.48 0.49
CA TRP A 44 -11.25 -8.73 0.48
C TRP A 44 -11.71 -9.69 -0.61
N ARG A 45 -13.02 -9.81 -0.87
CA ARG A 45 -13.52 -10.67 -1.95
C ARG A 45 -13.07 -10.19 -3.33
N VAL A 46 -13.10 -8.87 -3.56
CA VAL A 46 -12.59 -8.29 -4.81
C VAL A 46 -11.08 -8.46 -4.90
N ALA A 47 -10.34 -8.25 -3.81
CA ALA A 47 -8.90 -8.48 -3.76
C ALA A 47 -8.52 -9.93 -4.12
N LEU A 48 -9.27 -10.92 -3.63
CA LEU A 48 -9.06 -12.32 -4.04
C LEU A 48 -9.24 -12.52 -5.55
N ALA A 49 -10.29 -11.93 -6.14
CA ALA A 49 -10.59 -12.05 -7.56
C ALA A 49 -9.56 -11.32 -8.44
N LEU A 50 -8.96 -10.25 -7.94
CA LEU A 50 -7.86 -9.54 -8.60
C LEU A 50 -6.51 -10.26 -8.45
N PHE A 51 -6.35 -11.09 -7.43
CA PHE A 51 -5.08 -11.74 -7.11
C PHE A 51 -4.92 -13.14 -7.68
N TYR A 52 -5.96 -13.97 -7.59
CA TYR A 52 -5.92 -15.36 -8.06
C TYR A 52 -6.53 -15.50 -9.46
N GLU A 53 -5.85 -16.23 -10.34
CA GLU A 53 -6.42 -16.62 -11.63
C GLU A 53 -7.27 -17.88 -11.51
N GLY A 54 -8.54 -17.77 -11.92
CA GLY A 54 -9.49 -18.87 -12.01
C GLY A 54 -10.52 -18.93 -10.89
N ASP A 55 -11.37 -19.96 -10.93
CA ASP A 55 -12.50 -20.08 -10.00
C ASP A 55 -12.05 -20.65 -8.66
N LEU A 56 -11.94 -19.78 -7.66
CA LEU A 56 -11.67 -20.14 -6.27
C LEU A 56 -12.97 -20.52 -5.54
N PRO A 57 -13.09 -21.74 -4.98
CA PRO A 57 -14.25 -22.13 -4.18
C PRO A 57 -14.44 -21.26 -2.94
N ARG A 58 -15.69 -20.94 -2.59
CA ARG A 58 -16.00 -20.12 -1.40
C ARG A 58 -15.55 -20.77 -0.09
N SER A 59 -15.47 -22.09 -0.04
CA SER A 59 -14.94 -22.85 1.10
C SER A 59 -13.49 -22.49 1.40
N ASP A 60 -12.74 -22.09 0.38
CA ASP A 60 -11.29 -21.92 0.44
C ASP A 60 -10.90 -20.45 0.69
N TYR A 61 -11.88 -19.55 0.76
CA TYR A 61 -11.66 -18.11 0.95
C TYR A 61 -10.86 -17.78 2.21
N PRO A 62 -11.10 -18.40 3.38
CA PRO A 62 -10.29 -18.10 4.57
C PRO A 62 -8.80 -18.38 4.36
N GLU A 63 -8.45 -19.50 3.73
CA GLU A 63 -7.06 -19.86 3.41
C GLU A 63 -6.49 -18.90 2.36
N ALA A 64 -7.26 -18.59 1.31
CA ALA A 64 -6.83 -17.70 0.24
C ALA A 64 -6.56 -16.27 0.72
N MET A 65 -7.38 -15.75 1.65
CA MET A 65 -7.19 -14.44 2.27
C MET A 65 -5.91 -14.41 3.10
N GLN A 66 -5.65 -15.45 3.88
CA GLN A 66 -4.42 -15.56 4.66
C GLN A 66 -3.19 -15.58 3.74
N LYS A 67 -3.22 -16.38 2.67
CA LYS A 67 -2.12 -16.45 1.71
C LYS A 67 -1.90 -15.16 0.94
N LEU A 68 -2.97 -14.44 0.59
CA LEU A 68 -2.85 -13.09 0.03
C LEU A 68 -2.18 -12.16 1.06
N ALA A 69 -2.63 -12.15 2.31
CA ALA A 69 -2.02 -11.33 3.35
C ALA A 69 -0.52 -11.65 3.56
N ASP A 70 -0.15 -12.94 3.58
CA ASP A 70 1.24 -13.37 3.66
C ASP A 70 2.03 -12.93 2.42
N PHE A 71 1.46 -13.07 1.22
CA PHE A 71 2.11 -12.64 -0.03
C PHE A 71 2.38 -11.14 -0.07
N LEU A 72 1.41 -10.31 0.36
CA LEU A 72 1.58 -8.86 0.49
C LEU A 72 2.74 -8.52 1.42
N ASN A 73 2.94 -9.34 2.46
CA ASN A 73 4.05 -9.24 3.42
C ASN A 73 5.29 -10.05 3.02
N CYS A 74 5.52 -10.27 1.72
CA CYS A 74 6.69 -10.99 1.20
C CYS A 74 6.86 -12.42 1.76
N GLY A 75 5.75 -13.12 1.95
CA GLY A 75 5.70 -14.49 2.49
C GLY A 75 5.74 -14.58 4.01
N GLN A 76 5.68 -13.45 4.72
CA GLN A 76 5.70 -13.41 6.17
C GLN A 76 4.29 -13.27 6.74
N THR A 77 3.97 -14.12 7.72
CA THR A 77 2.77 -13.93 8.54
C THR A 77 3.09 -12.91 9.62
N LEU A 78 2.63 -11.67 9.43
CA LEU A 78 2.81 -10.58 10.38
C LEU A 78 1.54 -10.35 11.19
N PRO A 79 1.64 -10.01 12.49
CA PRO A 79 0.49 -9.54 13.25
C PRO A 79 -0.05 -8.25 12.61
N ARG A 80 -1.38 -8.09 12.62
CA ARG A 80 -1.99 -6.83 12.18
C ARG A 80 -1.45 -5.69 13.04
N SER A 81 -0.78 -4.73 12.42
CA SER A 81 -0.38 -3.50 13.11
C SER A 81 -1.63 -2.65 13.38
N PRO A 82 -1.89 -2.24 14.63
CA PRO A 82 -3.02 -1.37 14.95
C PRO A 82 -2.78 0.08 14.52
N ALA A 83 -1.53 0.45 14.18
CA ALA A 83 -1.19 1.80 13.79
C ALA A 83 -1.49 2.04 12.29
N PRO A 84 -2.11 3.17 11.92
CA PRO A 84 -2.28 3.55 10.52
C PRO A 84 -0.92 3.57 9.80
N PRO A 85 -0.81 3.18 8.53
CA PRO A 85 0.46 3.18 7.84
C PRO A 85 1.05 4.60 7.77
N LEU A 86 2.37 4.74 7.90
CA LEU A 86 3.05 6.01 7.66
C LEU A 86 3.15 6.33 6.17
N LEU A 87 3.03 5.31 5.32
CA LEU A 87 3.14 5.39 3.88
C LEU A 87 1.74 5.37 3.26
N ASP A 88 1.49 6.22 2.28
CA ASP A 88 0.35 6.08 1.38
C ASP A 88 0.87 5.83 -0.03
N TRP A 89 0.60 4.63 -0.55
CA TRP A 89 1.13 4.16 -1.83
C TRP A 89 0.74 5.03 -3.03
N GLU A 90 -0.36 5.78 -2.93
CA GLU A 90 -0.87 6.64 -4.00
C GLU A 90 -0.36 8.07 -3.86
N GLN A 91 -0.50 8.67 -2.66
CA GLN A 91 -0.02 10.02 -2.38
C GLN A 91 1.51 10.12 -2.49
N ASP A 92 2.22 9.10 -2.03
CA ASP A 92 3.69 9.09 -2.01
C ASP A 92 4.28 8.46 -3.30
N ALA A 93 3.45 8.05 -4.26
CA ALA A 93 3.86 7.34 -5.49
C ALA A 93 5.03 8.00 -6.25
N PRO A 94 5.09 9.34 -6.44
CA PRO A 94 6.21 9.96 -7.14
C PRO A 94 7.55 9.77 -6.41
N LEU A 95 7.55 9.83 -5.08
CA LEU A 95 8.76 9.64 -4.28
C LEU A 95 9.16 8.17 -4.22
N ILE A 96 8.18 7.27 -4.08
CA ILE A 96 8.38 5.82 -4.13
C ILE A 96 9.03 5.44 -5.47
N ALA A 97 8.49 5.91 -6.60
CA ALA A 97 9.04 5.63 -7.92
C ALA A 97 10.48 6.15 -8.07
N ALA A 98 10.75 7.39 -7.63
CA ALA A 98 12.08 7.98 -7.72
C ALA A 98 13.12 7.20 -6.89
N ASP A 99 12.81 6.89 -5.63
CA ASP A 99 13.76 6.24 -4.73
C ASP A 99 13.92 4.74 -5.07
N ILE A 100 12.87 4.06 -5.54
CA ILE A 100 12.98 2.70 -6.09
C ILE A 100 13.83 2.69 -7.37
N ASN A 101 13.63 3.64 -8.29
CA ASN A 101 14.45 3.72 -9.50
C ASN A 101 15.93 3.95 -9.18
N LYS A 102 16.22 4.77 -8.17
CA LYS A 102 17.59 4.96 -7.65
C LYS A 102 18.16 3.64 -7.11
N ALA A 103 17.39 2.89 -6.32
CA ALA A 103 17.83 1.61 -5.76
C ALA A 103 18.00 0.51 -6.82
N ALA A 104 17.10 0.46 -7.82
CA ALA A 104 17.09 -0.51 -8.90
C ALA A 104 18.12 -0.19 -10.01
N GLY A 105 18.53 1.07 -10.13
CA GLY A 105 19.40 1.54 -11.20
C GLY A 105 18.73 1.67 -12.57
N CYS A 106 17.39 1.62 -12.63
CA CYS A 106 16.62 1.74 -13.88
C CYS A 106 15.21 2.32 -13.64
N GLU A 107 14.49 2.66 -14.71
CA GLU A 107 13.08 3.06 -14.63
C GLU A 107 12.18 1.82 -14.50
N VAL A 108 11.77 1.49 -13.29
CA VAL A 108 11.03 0.24 -13.00
C VAL A 108 9.66 0.20 -13.68
N ARG A 109 9.05 1.37 -13.95
CA ARG A 109 7.75 1.46 -14.63
C ARG A 109 7.83 1.10 -16.11
N ALA A 110 9.04 1.11 -16.69
CA ALA A 110 9.29 0.68 -18.06
C ALA A 110 9.49 -0.85 -18.18
N LEU A 111 9.59 -1.57 -17.05
CA LEU A 111 9.73 -3.02 -17.08
C LEU A 111 8.41 -3.68 -17.50
N PRO A 112 8.45 -4.70 -18.37
CA PRO A 112 7.26 -5.43 -18.77
C PRO A 112 6.63 -6.17 -17.59
N TYR A 113 7.45 -6.64 -16.65
CA TYR A 113 7.04 -7.33 -15.44
C TYR A 113 8.03 -7.05 -14.30
N LEU A 114 7.52 -6.81 -13.10
CA LEU A 114 8.31 -6.72 -11.88
C LEU A 114 7.54 -7.34 -10.71
N HIS A 115 8.04 -8.48 -10.23
CA HIS A 115 7.43 -9.20 -9.11
C HIS A 115 7.42 -8.34 -7.83
N TRP A 116 6.29 -8.35 -7.11
CA TRP A 116 6.05 -7.58 -5.88
C TRP A 116 7.18 -7.69 -4.85
N TRP A 117 7.67 -8.90 -4.57
CA TRP A 117 8.75 -9.07 -3.60
C TRP A 117 10.08 -8.44 -4.03
N THR A 118 10.34 -8.33 -5.33
CA THR A 118 11.55 -7.63 -5.83
C THR A 118 11.36 -6.12 -5.70
N PHE A 119 10.17 -5.61 -6.06
CA PHE A 119 9.79 -4.22 -5.81
C PHE A 119 9.95 -3.85 -4.33
N MET A 120 9.46 -4.70 -3.42
CA MET A 120 9.61 -4.52 -1.98
C MET A 120 11.04 -4.63 -1.49
N ALA A 121 11.87 -5.49 -2.09
CA ALA A 121 13.30 -5.56 -1.75
C ALA A 121 14.01 -4.23 -2.04
N TRP A 122 13.75 -3.60 -3.20
CA TRP A 122 14.27 -2.27 -3.52
C TRP A 122 13.69 -1.20 -2.61
N PHE A 123 12.37 -1.21 -2.38
CA PHE A 123 11.72 -0.29 -1.45
C PHE A 123 12.33 -0.35 -0.05
N ASN A 124 12.53 -1.55 0.50
CA ASN A 124 13.11 -1.75 1.82
C ASN A 124 14.60 -1.40 1.90
N SER A 125 15.29 -1.32 0.75
CA SER A 125 16.70 -0.89 0.68
C SER A 125 16.87 0.64 0.71
N ILE A 126 15.78 1.40 0.62
CA ILE A 126 15.82 2.87 0.67
C ILE A 126 16.25 3.32 2.08
N GLY A 127 17.54 3.61 2.23
CA GLY A 127 18.11 4.13 3.48
C GLY A 127 18.13 5.67 3.56
N ASP A 128 18.22 6.33 2.41
CA ASP A 128 18.29 7.78 2.29
C ASP A 128 17.49 8.28 1.07
N GLY A 129 16.96 9.50 1.14
CA GLY A 129 16.17 10.07 0.05
C GLY A 129 15.05 10.99 0.51
N GLN A 130 14.27 11.43 -0.47
CA GLN A 130 13.11 12.30 -0.24
C GLN A 130 12.01 11.51 0.48
N LEU A 131 11.78 10.24 0.13
CA LEU A 131 10.81 9.40 0.80
C LEU A 131 11.20 9.15 2.26
N ALA A 132 12.46 8.78 2.53
CA ALA A 132 12.95 8.56 3.88
C ALA A 132 12.82 9.83 4.75
N THR A 133 13.11 11.01 4.18
CA THR A 133 12.94 12.30 4.86
C THR A 133 11.48 12.59 5.17
N LEU A 134 10.59 12.39 4.18
CA LEU A 134 9.15 12.54 4.34
C LEU A 134 8.60 11.64 5.46
N LEU A 135 8.91 10.35 5.42
CA LEU A 135 8.43 9.37 6.40
C LEU A 135 8.97 9.65 7.81
N ARG A 136 10.23 10.11 7.93
CA ARG A 136 10.80 10.53 9.22
C ARG A 136 10.05 11.71 9.83
N VAL A 137 9.77 12.75 9.03
CA VAL A 137 9.01 13.92 9.51
C VAL A 137 7.59 13.52 9.89
N ARG A 138 6.92 12.72 9.04
CA ARG A 138 5.56 12.21 9.30
C ARG A 138 5.50 11.35 10.58
N SER A 139 6.51 10.51 10.81
CA SER A 139 6.66 9.71 12.03
C SER A 139 6.81 10.58 13.29
N LYS A 140 7.69 11.58 13.25
CA LYS A 140 7.88 12.52 14.36
C LYS A 140 6.58 13.26 14.71
N LEU A 141 5.89 13.78 13.69
CA LEU A 141 4.61 14.47 13.87
C LEU A 141 3.56 13.56 14.52
N ARG A 142 3.44 12.32 14.03
CA ARG A 142 2.51 11.33 14.59
C ARG A 142 2.79 11.05 16.07
N HIS A 143 4.06 10.95 16.45
CA HIS A 143 4.46 10.64 17.83
C HIS A 143 4.59 11.90 18.71
N GLY A 144 4.21 13.08 18.22
CA GLY A 144 4.36 14.34 18.97
C GLY A 144 5.81 14.72 19.28
N GLN A 145 6.76 14.16 18.53
CA GLN A 145 8.19 14.41 18.73
C GLN A 145 8.56 15.78 18.16
N LYS A 146 9.49 16.47 18.84
CA LYS A 146 9.99 17.78 18.43
C LYS A 146 10.75 17.67 17.10
N LEU A 147 10.32 18.45 16.11
CA LEU A 147 11.05 18.62 14.85
C LEU A 147 12.27 19.53 15.06
N GLN A 148 13.40 19.16 14.45
CA GLN A 148 14.59 20.01 14.33
C GLN A 148 14.27 21.26 13.48
N PRO A 149 15.03 22.36 13.59
CA PRO A 149 14.74 23.59 12.85
C PRO A 149 14.60 23.39 11.34
N TRP A 150 15.46 22.57 10.73
CA TRP A 150 15.37 22.25 9.30
C TRP A 150 14.18 21.34 8.96
N GLU A 151 13.76 20.45 9.87
CA GLU A 151 12.56 19.60 9.69
C GLU A 151 11.28 20.44 9.77
N GLN A 152 11.26 21.48 10.62
CA GLN A 152 10.17 22.45 10.66
C GLN A 152 10.10 23.24 9.36
N ASP A 153 11.24 23.68 8.83
CA ASP A 153 11.29 24.36 7.54
C ASP A 153 10.82 23.46 6.40
N TYR A 154 11.29 22.22 6.37
CA TYR A 154 10.84 21.20 5.44
C TYR A 154 9.32 20.97 5.54
N TYR A 155 8.78 20.82 6.76
CA TYR A 155 7.35 20.63 6.97
C TYR A 155 6.53 21.81 6.45
N ARG A 156 6.94 23.05 6.77
CA ARG A 156 6.24 24.26 6.30
C ARG A 156 6.19 24.34 4.76
N LYS A 157 7.29 24.01 4.09
CA LYS A 157 7.40 24.03 2.62
C LYS A 157 6.66 22.87 1.94
N ASN A 158 6.54 21.73 2.61
CA ASN A 158 6.04 20.48 2.04
C ASN A 158 4.77 19.97 2.72
N LYS A 159 4.01 20.82 3.41
CA LYS A 159 2.88 20.43 4.26
C LYS A 159 1.87 19.52 3.53
N ALA A 160 1.51 19.86 2.30
CA ALA A 160 0.56 19.09 1.49
C ALA A 160 1.07 17.68 1.09
N MET A 161 2.39 17.48 1.09
CA MET A 161 3.01 16.18 0.86
C MET A 161 3.16 15.40 2.18
N VAL A 162 3.54 16.09 3.26
CA VAL A 162 3.74 15.48 4.58
C VAL A 162 2.44 15.01 5.21
N ASP A 163 1.40 15.84 5.16
CA ASP A 163 0.10 15.50 5.74
C ASP A 163 -0.59 14.46 4.86
N LEU A 164 -0.93 13.30 5.45
CA LEU A 164 -1.73 12.29 4.77
C LEU A 164 -3.11 12.85 4.50
N ARG A 165 -3.57 12.75 3.24
CA ARG A 165 -4.91 13.17 2.86
C ARG A 165 -5.93 12.28 3.55
N PRO A 166 -6.95 12.86 4.22
CA PRO A 166 -8.06 12.08 4.74
C PRO A 166 -8.73 11.34 3.59
N ARG A 167 -8.86 10.01 3.71
CA ARG A 167 -9.69 9.23 2.80
C ARG A 167 -11.13 9.41 3.23
N LEU A 168 -11.75 10.50 2.78
CA LEU A 168 -13.16 10.75 3.07
C LEU A 168 -13.99 9.69 2.37
N ASN A 169 -14.83 8.98 3.11
CA ASN A 169 -15.82 8.11 2.48
C ASN A 169 -16.91 8.97 1.81
N PRO A 170 -17.69 8.43 0.85
CA PRO A 170 -18.74 9.17 0.14
C PRO A 170 -19.75 9.85 1.07
N ALA A 171 -20.04 9.28 2.25
CA ALA A 171 -20.94 9.87 3.23
C ALA A 171 -20.33 11.11 3.91
N GLU A 172 -19.03 11.08 4.23
CA GLU A 172 -18.28 12.22 4.76
C GLU A 172 -18.09 13.32 3.71
N ILE A 173 -17.91 12.95 2.43
CA ILE A 173 -17.90 13.90 1.32
C ILE A 173 -19.27 14.55 1.16
N ALA A 174 -20.35 13.76 1.18
CA ALA A 174 -21.72 14.25 1.06
C ALA A 174 -22.09 15.17 2.24
N GLU A 175 -21.71 14.80 3.46
CA GLU A 175 -21.96 15.61 4.66
C GLU A 175 -21.12 16.89 4.64
N ARG A 176 -19.85 16.84 4.23
CA ARG A 176 -19.03 18.04 4.05
C ARG A 176 -19.62 18.98 2.99
N GLN A 177 -20.12 18.45 1.87
CA GLN A 177 -20.79 19.25 0.85
C GLN A 177 -22.10 19.85 1.37
N ARG A 178 -22.88 19.10 2.16
CA ARG A 178 -24.09 19.61 2.83
C ARG A 178 -23.76 20.76 3.79
N LEU A 179 -22.76 20.58 4.64
CA LEU A 179 -22.30 21.60 5.59
C LEU A 179 -21.77 22.84 4.88
N GLN A 180 -21.02 22.68 3.78
CA GLN A 180 -20.56 23.80 2.96
C GLN A 180 -21.72 24.60 2.34
N ARG A 181 -22.80 23.93 1.90
CA ARG A 181 -24.01 24.63 1.40
C ARG A 181 -24.74 25.38 2.51
N LEU A 182 -24.77 24.85 3.73
CA LEU A 182 -25.41 25.49 4.88
C LEU A 182 -24.64 26.72 5.38
N LEU A 183 -23.30 26.71 5.27
CA LEU A 183 -22.43 27.81 5.66
C LEU A 183 -22.28 28.88 4.56
N ALA A 184 -22.72 28.59 3.34
CA ALA A 184 -22.74 29.52 2.22
C ALA A 184 -24.06 30.33 2.11
N ASN A 185 -25.03 30.05 2.99
CA ASN A 185 -26.24 30.84 3.21
C ASN A 185 -26.12 31.63 4.52
#